data_AF-A0A970BPL4-F1
#
_entry.id   AF-A0A970BPL4-F1
#
_cell.length_a   1.000
_cell.length_b   1.000
_cell.length_c   1.000
_cell.angle_alpha   90.00
_cell.angle_beta   90.00
_cell.angle_gamma   90.00
#
_symmetry.space_group_name_H-M   'P 1'
#
loop_
_entity.id
_entity.type
_entity.pdbx_description
1 polymer ?
#
loop_
_entity_poly.entity_id
_entity_poly.type
_entity_poly.pdbx_seq_one_letter_code
_entity_poly.pdbx_strand_id
1 'polypeptide(L)'
;MRVRVILNPSAGRQFAQKNIELIIQGLLQDGTISQADLIETRGQGDAYRAARYFSPFQVDLVLAVGGDGTMHEVVNGLVDGHHQTPLAIYPAGTINDFARSLQISREVEDFKKMIRQFKVRPVDVGKAGDTYFFNVLAAGMMTDIAYKTTLESKTVLGQLAYYITATLDLPNQLERS
;
A
#
# COMPACT_ATOMS: atom_id res chain seq x y z
N MET A 1 10.21 15.12 4.72
CA MET A 1 10.04 14.28 3.52
C MET A 1 8.88 14.79 2.67
N ARG A 2 8.89 14.56 1.35
CA ARG A 2 7.80 14.89 0.42
C ARG A 2 7.00 13.64 0.13
N VAL A 3 5.70 13.70 0.36
CA VAL A 3 4.82 12.54 0.26
C VAL A 3 3.85 12.73 -0.91
N ARG A 4 3.67 11.70 -1.72
CA ARG A 4 2.55 11.62 -2.67
C ARG A 4 1.48 10.72 -2.10
N VAL A 5 0.27 11.24 -1.95
CA VAL A 5 -0.88 10.52 -1.40
C VAL A 5 -1.79 10.17 -2.56
N ILE A 6 -2.04 8.88 -2.78
CA ILE A 6 -2.93 8.37 -3.82
C ILE A 6 -4.18 7.83 -3.11
N LEU A 7 -5.28 8.58 -3.21
CA LEU A 7 -6.53 8.30 -2.50
C LEU A 7 -7.59 7.79 -3.45
N ASN A 8 -8.13 6.61 -3.17
CA ASN A 8 -9.38 6.15 -3.77
C ASN A 8 -10.57 6.53 -2.89
N PRO A 9 -11.34 7.59 -3.24
CA PRO A 9 -12.46 8.05 -2.42
C PRO A 9 -13.60 7.03 -2.37
N SER A 10 -13.69 6.11 -3.34
CA SER A 10 -14.70 5.05 -3.38
C SER A 10 -14.34 3.83 -2.52
N ALA A 11 -13.08 3.69 -2.11
CA ALA A 11 -12.58 2.49 -1.44
C ALA A 11 -12.78 2.48 0.09
N GLY A 12 -13.53 3.42 0.66
CA GLY A 12 -13.76 3.47 2.10
C GLY A 12 -14.82 4.48 2.52
N ARG A 13 -15.38 4.29 3.73
CA ARG A 13 -16.30 5.26 4.34
C ARG A 13 -15.59 6.60 4.55
N GLN A 14 -16.35 7.70 4.65
CA GLN A 14 -15.88 9.07 4.97
C GLN A 14 -14.82 9.14 6.10
N PHE A 15 -14.81 8.15 7.00
CA PHE A 15 -13.82 7.99 8.07
C PHE A 15 -12.37 7.84 7.58
N ALA A 16 -12.11 7.09 6.50
CA ALA A 16 -10.74 6.88 6.01
C ALA A 16 -10.12 8.17 5.45
N GLN A 17 -10.93 8.97 4.74
CA GLN A 17 -10.53 10.28 4.23
C GLN A 17 -10.24 11.25 5.39
N LYS A 18 -11.12 11.31 6.39
CA LYS A 18 -10.89 12.14 7.57
C LYS A 18 -9.61 11.74 8.32
N ASN A 19 -9.35 10.44 8.46
CA ASN A 19 -8.14 9.98 9.14
C ASN A 19 -6.88 10.32 8.36
N ILE A 20 -6.88 10.18 7.03
CA ILE A 20 -5.69 10.54 6.25
C ILE A 20 -5.40 12.03 6.32
N GLU A 21 -6.44 12.87 6.33
CA GLU A 21 -6.28 14.31 6.55
C GLU A 21 -5.64 14.60 7.91
N LEU A 22 -6.12 13.98 8.99
CA LEU A 22 -5.53 14.12 10.33
C LEU A 22 -4.08 13.63 10.40
N ILE A 23 -3.75 12.55 9.69
CA ILE A 23 -2.39 12.03 9.59
C ILE A 23 -1.49 13.04 8.89
N ILE A 24 -1.88 13.50 7.70
CA ILE A 24 -1.10 14.44 6.89
C ILE A 24 -0.90 15.76 7.64
N GLN A 25 -1.95 16.31 8.22
CA GLN A 25 -1.88 17.56 9.00
C GLN A 25 -0.93 17.42 10.19
N GLY A 26 -1.04 16.34 10.95
CA GLY A 26 -0.17 16.11 12.10
C GLY A 26 1.31 15.97 11.71
N LEU A 27 1.59 15.30 10.59
CA LEU A 27 2.95 15.12 10.07
C LEU A 27 3.54 16.39 9.44
N LEU A 28 2.70 17.28 8.90
CA LEU A 28 3.13 18.60 8.44
C LEU A 28 3.47 19.50 9.63
N GLN A 29 2.62 19.49 10.66
CA GLN A 29 2.77 20.33 11.85
C GLN A 29 4.05 20.03 12.63
N ASP A 30 4.44 18.75 12.74
CA ASP A 30 5.66 18.35 13.45
C ASP A 30 6.92 18.34 12.55
N GLY A 31 6.78 18.70 11.27
CA GLY A 31 7.87 18.78 10.31
C GLY A 31 8.38 17.44 9.77
N THR A 32 7.74 16.31 10.11
CA THR A 32 8.08 14.99 9.56
C THR A 32 7.96 15.01 8.04
N ILE A 33 6.86 15.56 7.52
CA ILE A 33 6.66 15.79 6.10
C ILE A 33 6.71 17.29 5.81
N SER A 34 7.39 17.68 4.73
CA SER A 34 7.52 19.08 4.30
C SER A 34 6.48 19.44 3.24
N GLN A 35 5.92 18.43 2.57
CA GLN A 35 4.91 18.57 1.53
C GLN A 35 4.11 17.27 1.39
N ALA A 36 2.82 17.39 1.10
CA ALA A 36 1.96 16.30 0.68
C ALA A 36 1.25 16.68 -0.62
N ASP A 37 1.39 15.88 -1.67
CA ASP A 37 0.68 15.99 -2.94
C ASP A 37 -0.45 14.96 -2.97
N LEU A 38 -1.70 15.41 -2.89
CA LEU A 38 -2.88 14.54 -2.85
C LEU A 38 -3.45 14.35 -4.25
N ILE A 39 -3.52 13.10 -4.68
CA ILE A 39 -4.13 12.67 -5.94
C ILE A 39 -5.34 11.80 -5.63
N GLU A 40 -6.53 12.31 -5.91
CA GLU A 40 -7.77 11.55 -5.84
C GLU A 40 -8.01 10.80 -7.15
N THR A 41 -8.19 9.48 -7.07
CA THR A 41 -8.53 8.65 -8.23
C THR A 41 -9.99 8.82 -8.60
N ARG A 42 -10.28 8.87 -9.90
CA ARG A 42 -11.63 8.96 -10.47
C ARG A 42 -12.11 7.64 -11.07
N GLY A 43 -11.19 6.73 -11.34
CA GLY A 43 -11.51 5.43 -11.91
C GLY A 43 -10.31 4.50 -11.98
N GLN A 44 -10.53 3.36 -12.61
CA GLN A 44 -9.52 2.32 -12.81
C GLN A 44 -8.31 2.87 -13.60
N GLY A 45 -7.12 2.51 -13.14
CA GLY A 45 -5.83 2.90 -13.72
C GLY A 45 -5.32 4.26 -13.26
N ASP A 46 -6.10 5.05 -12.53
CA ASP A 46 -5.66 6.35 -12.03
C ASP A 46 -4.54 6.22 -11.00
N ALA A 47 -4.66 5.26 -10.07
CA ALA A 47 -3.65 5.04 -9.06
C ALA A 47 -2.34 4.53 -9.69
N TYR A 48 -2.46 3.69 -10.72
CA TYR A 48 -1.34 3.23 -11.52
C TYR A 48 -0.59 4.40 -12.17
N ARG A 49 -1.31 5.29 -12.87
CA ARG A 49 -0.70 6.44 -13.54
C ARG A 49 -0.07 7.40 -12.53
N ALA A 50 -0.72 7.64 -11.40
CA ALA A 50 -0.23 8.50 -10.33
C ALA A 50 1.08 7.97 -9.70
N ALA A 51 1.21 6.65 -9.61
CA ALA A 51 2.40 5.96 -9.10
C ALA A 51 3.48 5.72 -10.16
N ARG A 52 3.12 5.66 -11.44
CA ARG A 52 4.09 5.51 -12.54
C ARG A 52 4.77 6.82 -12.91
N TYR A 53 4.00 7.90 -12.99
CA TYR A 53 4.45 9.17 -13.54
C TYR A 53 4.74 10.19 -12.44
N PHE A 54 5.95 10.12 -11.89
CA PHE A 54 6.54 11.18 -11.07
C PHE A 54 8.05 11.20 -11.21
N SER A 55 8.67 12.35 -10.90
CA SER A 55 10.11 12.42 -10.79
C SER A 55 10.55 11.81 -9.46
N PRO A 56 11.44 10.81 -9.43
CA PRO A 56 11.91 10.21 -8.18
C PRO A 56 12.60 11.22 -7.26
N PHE A 57 13.08 12.34 -7.82
CA PHE A 57 13.65 13.45 -7.05
C PHE A 57 12.62 14.32 -6.36
N GLN A 58 11.31 14.09 -6.54
CA GLN A 58 10.22 14.90 -5.98
C GLN A 58 9.41 14.19 -4.90
N VAL A 59 9.50 12.86 -4.81
CA VAL A 59 8.67 12.05 -3.91
C VAL A 59 9.55 11.09 -3.12
N ASP A 60 9.58 11.29 -1.80
CA ASP A 60 10.36 10.47 -0.88
C ASP A 60 9.53 9.29 -0.32
N LEU A 61 8.20 9.37 -0.43
CA LEU A 61 7.25 8.33 0.01
C LEU A 61 5.96 8.40 -0.83
N VAL A 62 5.49 7.25 -1.30
CA VAL A 62 4.13 7.10 -1.82
C VAL A 62 3.23 6.53 -0.72
N LEU A 63 2.06 7.14 -0.51
CA LEU A 63 1.06 6.72 0.46
C LEU A 63 -0.23 6.34 -0.29
N ALA A 64 -0.50 5.05 -0.41
CA ALA A 64 -1.72 4.54 -1.03
C ALA A 64 -2.85 4.44 0.01
N VAL A 65 -3.99 5.04 -0.29
CA VAL A 65 -5.17 5.06 0.58
C VAL A 65 -6.33 4.41 -0.17
N GLY A 66 -6.65 3.18 0.19
CA GLY A 66 -7.63 2.41 -0.55
C GLY A 66 -7.76 0.96 -0.09
N GLY A 67 -8.40 0.16 -0.93
CA GLY A 67 -8.45 -1.31 -0.82
C GLY A 67 -7.42 -1.97 -1.74
N ASP A 68 -7.53 -3.28 -1.88
CA ASP A 68 -6.54 -4.10 -2.58
C ASP A 68 -6.34 -3.70 -4.06
N GLY A 69 -7.41 -3.32 -4.77
CA GLY A 69 -7.32 -2.83 -6.15
C GLY A 69 -6.47 -1.55 -6.28
N THR A 70 -6.60 -0.61 -5.33
CA THR A 70 -5.77 0.59 -5.29
C THR A 70 -4.30 0.22 -5.01
N MET A 71 -4.06 -0.67 -4.05
CA MET A 71 -2.70 -1.11 -3.71
C MET A 71 -2.02 -1.80 -4.90
N HIS A 72 -2.76 -2.66 -5.60
CA HIS A 72 -2.33 -3.33 -6.81
C HIS A 72 -1.93 -2.32 -7.89
N GLU A 73 -2.81 -1.36 -8.21
CA GLU A 73 -2.50 -0.35 -9.21
C GLU A 73 -1.25 0.47 -8.85
N VAL A 74 -1.14 0.92 -7.60
CA VAL A 74 0.02 1.70 -7.14
C VAL A 74 1.32 0.95 -7.34
N VAL A 75 1.39 -0.33 -7.00
CA VAL A 75 2.66 -1.06 -7.19
C VAL A 75 2.98 -1.39 -8.61
N ASN A 76 2.00 -1.81 -9.42
CA ASN A 76 2.28 -1.99 -10.84
C ASN A 76 2.81 -0.67 -11.43
N GLY A 77 2.29 0.49 -11.00
CA GLY A 77 2.78 1.80 -11.41
C GLY A 77 4.22 2.07 -10.95
N LEU A 78 4.55 1.81 -9.69
CA LEU A 78 5.91 1.97 -9.17
C LEU A 78 6.91 1.08 -9.89
N VAL A 79 6.59 -0.20 -10.08
CA VAL A 79 7.47 -1.19 -10.71
C VAL A 79 7.69 -0.85 -12.18
N ASP A 80 6.62 -0.57 -12.93
CA ASP A 80 6.72 -0.21 -14.35
C ASP A 80 7.34 1.18 -14.57
N GLY A 81 7.26 2.05 -13.57
CA GLY A 81 7.97 3.33 -13.53
C GLY A 81 9.43 3.22 -13.12
N HIS A 82 9.90 2.01 -12.79
CA HIS A 82 11.24 1.74 -12.23
C HIS A 82 11.56 2.56 -10.98
N HIS A 83 10.54 2.86 -10.17
CA HIS A 83 10.69 3.61 -8.93
C HIS A 83 11.11 2.68 -7.79
N GLN A 84 12.07 3.15 -6.99
CA GLN A 84 12.44 2.53 -5.70
C GLN A 84 11.87 3.30 -4.50
N THR A 85 10.97 4.25 -4.76
CA THR A 85 10.34 5.06 -3.72
C THR A 85 9.57 4.16 -2.75
N PRO A 86 9.78 4.30 -1.43
CA PRO A 86 9.02 3.55 -0.43
C PRO A 86 7.51 3.74 -0.60
N LEU A 87 6.75 2.68 -0.33
CA LEU A 87 5.30 2.68 -0.32
C LEU A 87 4.82 2.50 1.13
N ALA A 88 3.87 3.32 1.56
CA ALA A 88 3.05 3.11 2.75
C ALA A 88 1.60 2.90 2.32
N ILE A 89 0.86 2.08 3.08
CA ILE A 89 -0.52 1.73 2.76
C ILE A 89 -1.41 2.09 3.92
N TYR A 90 -2.42 2.92 3.67
CA TYR A 90 -3.49 3.19 4.61
C TYR A 90 -4.76 2.42 4.17
N PRO A 91 -5.17 1.38 4.91
CA PRO A 91 -6.34 0.58 4.57
C PRO A 91 -7.66 1.36 4.73
N ALA A 92 -8.34 1.65 3.61
CA ALA A 92 -9.63 2.36 3.61
C ALA A 92 -10.86 1.43 3.49
N GLY A 93 -10.70 0.22 2.94
CA GLY A 93 -11.77 -0.76 2.74
C GLY A 93 -12.18 -1.60 3.96
N THR A 94 -13.37 -2.21 3.87
CA THR A 94 -13.99 -3.03 4.93
C THR A 94 -13.27 -4.38 5.11
N ILE A 95 -12.87 -5.01 4.00
CA ILE A 95 -12.15 -6.27 3.93
C ILE A 95 -10.83 -5.93 3.23
N ASN A 96 -9.81 -5.51 3.99
CA ASN A 96 -8.47 -5.28 3.44
C ASN A 96 -7.58 -6.40 3.96
N ASP A 97 -7.68 -7.56 3.32
CA ASP A 97 -6.96 -8.74 3.73
C ASP A 97 -5.44 -8.52 3.57
N PHE A 98 -5.02 -7.71 2.60
CA PHE A 98 -3.63 -7.29 2.42
C PHE A 98 -3.08 -6.54 3.64
N ALA A 99 -3.74 -5.45 4.05
CA ALA A 99 -3.28 -4.66 5.20
C ALA A 99 -3.40 -5.41 6.54
N ARG A 100 -4.40 -6.31 6.66
CA ARG A 100 -4.53 -7.20 7.83
C ARG A 100 -3.37 -8.20 7.91
N SER A 101 -2.99 -8.78 6.78
CA SER A 101 -1.84 -9.70 6.69
C SER A 101 -0.51 -9.02 7.05
N LEU A 102 -0.42 -7.71 6.80
CA LEU A 102 0.73 -6.87 7.15
C LEU A 102 0.66 -6.25 8.55
N GLN A 103 -0.41 -6.51 9.31
CA GLN A 103 -0.65 -5.93 10.64
C GLN A 103 -0.53 -4.39 10.68
N ILE A 104 -0.93 -3.71 9.60
CA ILE A 104 -0.86 -2.25 9.53
C ILE A 104 -1.99 -1.66 10.38
N SER A 105 -1.63 -0.86 11.37
CA SER A 105 -2.60 -0.17 12.23
C SER A 105 -3.47 0.80 11.41
N ARG A 106 -4.77 0.80 11.71
CA ARG A 106 -5.77 1.75 11.19
C ARG A 106 -5.86 3.01 12.05
N GLU A 107 -5.19 3.00 13.21
CA GLU A 107 -5.24 4.11 14.15
C GLU A 107 -4.33 5.25 13.69
N VAL A 108 -4.87 6.47 13.75
CA VAL A 108 -4.22 7.68 13.25
C VAL A 108 -2.85 7.90 13.91
N GLU A 109 -2.76 7.73 15.23
CA GLU A 109 -1.50 7.98 15.96
C GLU A 109 -0.44 6.92 15.68
N ASP A 110 -0.82 5.65 15.57
CA ASP A 110 0.10 4.56 15.24
C ASP A 110 0.65 4.75 13.82
N PHE A 111 -0.21 5.14 12.88
CA PHE A 111 0.21 5.41 11.51
C PHE A 111 1.19 6.60 11.45
N LYS A 112 0.89 7.71 12.15
CA LYS A 112 1.83 8.83 12.25
C LYS A 112 3.17 8.41 12.86
N LYS A 113 3.15 7.63 13.95
CA LYS A 113 4.36 7.12 14.59
C LYS A 113 5.21 6.27 13.64
N MET A 114 4.56 5.41 12.86
CA MET A 114 5.21 4.61 11.83
C MET A 114 5.90 5.48 10.76
N ILE A 115 5.21 6.49 10.23
CA ILE A 115 5.79 7.40 9.24
C ILE A 115 6.97 8.19 9.82
N ARG A 116 6.86 8.67 11.07
CA ARG A 116 7.96 9.36 11.79
C ARG A 116 9.20 8.49 11.94
N GLN A 117 9.02 7.20 12.21
CA GLN A 117 10.14 6.26 12.36
C GLN A 117 10.83 5.96 11.02
N PHE A 118 10.09 6.07 9.91
CA PHE A 118 10.57 5.89 8.53
C PHE A 118 11.45 4.65 8.34
N LYS A 119 11.06 3.52 8.95
CA LYS A 119 11.77 2.24 8.82
C LYS A 119 11.32 1.51 7.57
N VAL A 120 12.09 1.68 6.49
CA VAL A 120 11.87 1.00 5.21
C VAL A 120 12.57 -0.36 5.21
N ARG A 121 11.96 -1.34 4.56
CA ARG A 121 12.59 -2.63 4.27
C ARG A 121 12.40 -2.99 2.79
N PRO A 122 13.43 -3.55 2.14
CA PRO A 122 13.29 -4.08 0.79
C PRO A 122 12.38 -5.31 0.81
N VAL A 123 11.67 -5.51 -0.28
CA VAL A 123 10.65 -6.55 -0.43
C VAL A 123 10.78 -7.09 -1.84
N ASP A 124 10.80 -8.42 -1.97
CA ASP A 124 10.78 -9.06 -3.27
C ASP A 124 9.40 -8.87 -3.91
N VAL A 125 9.40 -8.40 -5.16
CA VAL A 125 8.19 -8.29 -5.94
C VAL A 125 8.04 -9.54 -6.79
N GLY A 126 7.01 -10.34 -6.52
CA GLY A 126 6.66 -11.49 -7.36
C GLY A 126 5.86 -11.04 -8.57
N LYS A 127 6.23 -11.50 -9.77
CA LYS A 127 5.45 -11.29 -11.00
C LYS A 127 4.68 -12.56 -11.34
N ALA A 128 3.36 -12.50 -11.44
CA ALA A 128 2.54 -13.57 -12.01
C ALA A 128 1.66 -13.01 -13.12
N GLY A 129 1.90 -13.43 -14.37
CA GLY A 129 1.34 -12.78 -15.55
C GLY A 129 1.77 -11.31 -15.64
N ASP A 130 0.81 -10.40 -15.80
CA ASP A 130 1.02 -8.95 -15.82
C ASP A 130 0.88 -8.29 -14.44
N THR A 131 0.82 -9.08 -13.35
CA THR A 131 0.60 -8.56 -11.99
C THR A 131 1.83 -8.69 -11.10
N TYR A 132 2.16 -7.60 -10.40
CA TYR A 132 3.18 -7.55 -9.34
C TYR A 132 2.57 -7.66 -7.93
N PHE A 133 3.13 -8.53 -7.09
CA PHE A 133 2.76 -8.73 -5.67
C PHE A 133 3.95 -8.40 -4.77
N PHE A 134 3.69 -7.80 -3.62
CA PHE A 134 4.68 -7.27 -2.69
C PHE A 134 4.09 -7.33 -1.29
N ASN A 135 4.93 -7.42 -0.26
CA ASN A 135 4.55 -7.26 1.15
C ASN A 135 5.10 -5.92 1.65
N VAL A 136 4.31 -4.85 1.67
CA VAL A 136 4.77 -3.52 2.14
C VAL A 136 5.13 -3.56 3.62
N LEU A 137 6.22 -2.89 4.00
CA LEU A 137 6.45 -2.56 5.39
C LEU A 137 5.94 -1.17 5.76
N ALA A 138 5.01 -1.21 6.70
CA ALA A 138 4.54 -0.11 7.51
C ALA A 138 4.64 -0.61 8.96
N ALA A 139 5.83 -0.51 9.58
CA ALA A 139 6.05 -1.04 10.93
C ALA A 139 5.33 -0.17 11.98
N GLY A 140 4.17 -0.65 12.45
CA GLY A 140 3.33 0.10 13.39
C GLY A 140 2.58 -0.78 14.39
N MET A 141 3.27 -1.73 15.02
CA MET A 141 3.12 -2.21 16.42
C MET A 141 3.96 -3.48 16.61
N MET A 142 5.29 -3.36 16.60
CA MET A 142 6.12 -4.35 17.32
C MET A 142 6.33 -3.78 18.72
N THR A 143 5.41 -4.10 19.64
CA THR A 143 5.81 -4.23 21.04
C THR A 143 6.81 -5.38 21.09
N ASP A 144 8.01 -5.12 21.60
CA ASP A 144 9.15 -6.02 21.78
C ASP A 144 8.85 -7.53 21.72
N ILE A 145 8.85 -8.13 20.52
CA ILE A 145 9.10 -9.56 20.37
C ILE A 145 10.01 -9.76 19.14
N ALA A 146 11.29 -9.89 19.47
CA ALA A 146 12.36 -10.61 18.82
C ALA A 146 12.17 -11.05 17.36
N TYR A 147 13.13 -10.64 16.54
CA TYR A 147 13.72 -11.41 15.44
C TYR A 147 13.67 -12.93 15.70
N LYS A 148 12.65 -13.59 15.14
CA LYS A 148 12.72 -14.98 14.70
C LYS A 148 11.93 -15.11 13.41
N THR A 149 12.65 -14.99 12.29
CA THR A 149 12.23 -15.57 11.01
C THR A 149 11.85 -17.03 11.24
N THR A 150 10.56 -17.38 11.18
CA THR A 150 10.07 -18.72 10.83
C THR A 150 8.54 -18.74 10.75
N LEU A 151 8.01 -19.32 9.67
CA LEU A 151 6.62 -19.76 9.44
C LEU A 151 5.56 -18.69 9.10
N GLU A 152 5.40 -17.59 9.84
CA GLU A 152 4.28 -16.65 9.56
C GLU A 152 4.40 -15.88 8.23
N SER A 153 5.63 -15.55 7.81
CA SER A 153 5.87 -14.92 6.50
C SER A 153 5.47 -15.83 5.33
N LYS A 154 5.55 -17.16 5.50
CA LYS A 154 5.07 -18.13 4.49
C LYS A 154 3.55 -18.15 4.43
N THR A 155 2.86 -17.92 5.54
CA THR A 155 1.40 -17.86 5.60
C THR A 155 0.86 -16.61 4.90
N VAL A 156 1.48 -15.45 5.11
CA VAL A 156 1.12 -14.21 4.41
C VAL A 156 1.39 -14.33 2.91
N LEU A 157 2.55 -14.88 2.52
CA LEU A 157 2.84 -15.21 1.12
C LEU A 157 1.85 -16.22 0.54
N GLY A 158 1.42 -17.22 1.32
CA GLY A 158 0.43 -18.22 0.91
C GLY A 158 -0.98 -17.64 0.73
N GLN A 159 -1.39 -16.69 1.58
CA GLN A 159 -2.65 -15.96 1.43
C GLN A 159 -2.63 -15.07 0.18
N LEU A 160 -1.52 -14.38 -0.09
CA LEU A 160 -1.34 -13.62 -1.33
C LEU A 160 -1.32 -14.54 -2.57
N ALA A 161 -0.68 -15.70 -2.48
CA ALA A 161 -0.67 -16.71 -3.53
C ALA A 161 -2.06 -17.28 -3.85
N TYR A 162 -2.96 -17.38 -2.87
CA TYR A 162 -4.34 -17.81 -3.10
C TYR A 162 -5.09 -16.89 -4.07
N TYR A 163 -4.85 -15.57 -4.01
CA TYR A 163 -5.43 -14.60 -4.94
C TYR A 163 -4.76 -14.60 -6.31
N ILE A 164 -3.47 -14.93 -6.37
CA ILE A 164 -2.76 -15.20 -7.64
C ILE A 164 -3.48 -16.32 -8.38
N THR A 165 -3.76 -17.43 -7.69
CA THR A 165 -4.47 -18.57 -8.29
C THR A 165 -5.89 -18.19 -8.71
N ALA A 166 -6.64 -17.45 -7.88
CA ALA A 166 -8.01 -17.04 -8.21
C ALA A 166 -8.09 -16.09 -9.43
N THR A 167 -7.05 -15.29 -9.69
CA THR A 167 -6.99 -14.40 -10.85
C THR A 167 -6.45 -15.12 -12.10
N LEU A 168 -5.62 -16.16 -11.92
CA LEU A 168 -5.12 -17.01 -13.00
C LEU A 168 -6.09 -18.13 -13.41
N ASP A 169 -7.02 -18.56 -12.55
CA ASP A 169 -7.98 -19.65 -12.82
C ASP A 169 -9.23 -19.23 -13.63
N LEU A 170 -9.27 -18.01 -14.18
CA LEU A 170 -10.25 -17.60 -15.19
C LEU A 170 -9.51 -17.32 -16.50
N PRO A 171 -9.10 -18.37 -17.24
CA PRO A 171 -10.01 -18.93 -18.25
C PRO A 171 -9.76 -20.42 -18.55
N ASN A 172 -10.36 -21.36 -17.83
CA ASN A 172 -10.41 -22.77 -18.27
C ASN A 172 -11.71 -23.52 -17.96
N GLN A 173 -12.79 -22.85 -17.56
CA GLN A 173 -14.10 -23.49 -17.34
C GLN A 173 -15.22 -23.03 -18.29
N LEU A 174 -14.90 -22.29 -19.37
CA LEU A 174 -15.90 -21.93 -20.39
C LEU A 174 -15.78 -22.69 -21.72
N GLU A 175 -14.89 -23.68 -21.84
CA GLU A 175 -14.78 -24.53 -23.04
C GLU A 175 -15.31 -25.97 -22.90
N ARG A 176 -16.05 -26.28 -21.82
CA ARG A 176 -16.82 -27.53 -21.75
C ARG A 176 -18.18 -27.32 -21.10
N SER A 177 -19.17 -26.95 -21.90
CA SER A 177 -20.58 -27.38 -21.82
C SER A 177 -21.32 -26.91 -23.06
#